data_AF-A0A818D1C8-F1
#
_entry.id   AF-A0A818D1C8-F1
#
_cell.length_a   1.000
_cell.length_b   1.000
_cell.length_c   1.000
_cell.angle_alpha   90.00
_cell.angle_beta   90.00
_cell.angle_gamma   90.00
#
_symmetry.space_group_name_H-M   'P 1'
#
loop_
_entity.id
_entity.type
_entity.pdbx_description
1 polymer ?
#
loop_
_entity_poly.entity_id
_entity_poly.type
_entity_poly.pdbx_seq_one_letter_code
_entity_poly.pdbx_strand_id
1 'polypeptide(L)'
;SLRVVITCFLNSCKEDFCQPPRYSTLYHFIKHVPDRDLQKQGQTLLEDFKIDEETNQLNNDNNKSKTNALYNEKGFDYIQPWNILEISSTIIAEQLTIVDADLLKRVLPYECLTPSTSGCSRRTPSNNSNRTLSTIDKTIEFFNAVVARVIATILKEQDEEQRSHVIEKWIDVAHQCRKIKNFSSLTAILNGLLSGCIYRLNTAWSYVTQDYQSILEELKKVFGSCADRKEARAILDK
;
A
#
# COMPACT_ATOMS: atom_id res chain seq x y z
N SER A 1 16.65 13.83 31.08
CA SER A 1 17.63 14.89 30.77
C SER A 1 17.45 15.32 29.32
N LEU A 2 17.61 16.60 29.01
CA LEU A 2 17.48 17.17 27.65
C LEU A 2 18.30 16.39 26.62
N ARG A 3 19.50 15.94 27.01
CA ARG A 3 20.38 15.11 26.17
C ARG A 3 19.69 13.83 25.68
N VAL A 4 19.01 13.11 26.56
CA VAL A 4 18.32 11.84 26.25
C VAL A 4 17.17 12.06 25.29
N VAL A 5 16.42 13.16 25.47
CA VAL A 5 15.31 13.52 24.58
C VAL A 5 15.83 13.87 23.19
N ILE A 6 16.90 14.66 23.09
CA ILE A 6 17.52 15.01 21.81
C ILE A 6 18.09 13.78 21.10
N THR A 7 18.78 12.89 21.81
CA THR A 7 19.25 11.61 21.24
C THR A 7 18.09 10.75 20.74
N CYS A 8 17.01 10.64 21.53
CA CYS A 8 15.82 9.91 21.12
C CYS A 8 15.18 10.52 19.86
N PHE A 9 15.11 11.85 19.79
CA PHE A 9 14.54 12.57 18.66
C PHE A 9 15.39 12.44 17.38
N LEU A 10 16.72 12.52 17.48
CA LEU A 10 17.62 12.26 16.35
C LEU A 10 17.50 10.84 15.80
N ASN A 11 17.25 9.85 16.67
CA ASN A 11 17.17 8.45 16.28
C ASN A 11 15.77 8.04 15.79
N SER A 12 14.73 8.51 16.46
CA SER A 12 13.34 8.05 16.26
C SER A 12 12.53 8.95 15.33
N CYS A 13 12.96 10.19 15.14
CA CYS A 13 12.31 11.20 14.30
C CYS A 13 13.32 11.80 13.32
N LYS A 14 14.17 10.95 12.75
CA LYS A 14 15.20 11.38 11.79
C LYS A 14 14.59 12.11 10.59
N GLU A 15 13.37 11.75 10.20
CA GLU A 15 12.64 12.35 9.08
C GLU A 15 12.40 13.86 9.27
N ASP A 16 12.24 14.34 10.51
CA ASP A 16 12.06 15.78 10.80
C ASP A 16 13.31 16.61 10.43
N PHE A 17 14.48 15.96 10.41
CA PHE A 17 15.75 16.55 9.99
C PHE A 17 16.05 16.34 8.50
N CYS A 18 15.30 15.45 7.84
CA CYS A 18 15.46 15.12 6.43
C CYS A 18 14.75 16.15 5.56
N GLN A 19 15.40 17.31 5.37
CA GLN A 19 14.91 18.43 4.55
C GLN A 19 15.83 18.67 3.34
N PRO A 20 15.87 17.73 2.37
CA PRO A 20 16.71 17.89 1.20
C PRO A 20 16.27 19.08 0.33
N PRO A 21 17.20 19.68 -0.45
CA PRO A 21 18.63 19.33 -0.58
C PRO A 21 19.53 20.03 0.46
N ARG A 22 18.95 20.90 1.32
CA ARG A 22 19.73 21.81 2.17
C ARG A 22 19.93 21.32 3.60
N TYR A 23 19.10 20.40 4.08
CA TYR A 23 19.13 19.86 5.45
C TYR A 23 19.26 20.96 6.52
N SER A 24 18.59 22.10 6.31
CA SER A 24 18.82 23.36 7.03
C SER A 24 18.72 23.20 8.55
N THR A 25 17.72 22.46 9.01
CA THR A 25 17.49 22.18 10.44
C THR A 25 18.63 21.35 11.04
N LEU A 26 19.12 20.34 10.32
CA LEU A 26 20.20 19.48 10.78
C LEU A 26 21.54 20.21 10.81
N TYR A 27 21.86 21.02 9.80
CA TYR A 27 23.04 21.88 9.81
C TYR A 27 23.01 22.91 10.94
N HIS A 28 21.86 23.55 11.16
CA HIS A 28 21.70 24.49 12.27
C HIS A 28 21.88 23.80 13.63
N PHE A 29 21.33 22.60 13.79
CA PHE A 29 21.51 21.78 14.99
C PHE A 29 22.98 21.44 15.23
N ILE A 30 23.70 20.91 14.23
CA ILE A 30 25.13 20.55 14.33
C ILE A 30 25.99 21.76 14.69
N LYS A 31 25.66 22.95 14.17
CA LYS A 31 26.42 24.18 14.40
C LYS A 31 26.26 24.72 15.83
N HIS A 32 25.08 24.57 16.42
CA HIS A 32 24.72 25.26 17.66
C HIS A 32 24.62 24.34 18.89
N VAL A 33 24.70 23.02 18.72
CA VAL A 33 24.72 22.07 19.84
C VAL A 33 26.08 22.11 20.55
N PRO A 34 26.11 22.34 21.88
CA PRO A 34 27.35 22.36 22.66
C PRO A 34 27.91 20.97 22.98
N ASP A 35 27.10 19.91 22.82
CA ASP A 35 27.47 18.53 23.14
C ASP A 35 28.13 17.84 21.93
N ARG A 36 29.40 17.44 22.09
CA ARG A 36 30.19 16.84 21.01
C ARG A 36 29.64 15.50 20.53
N ASP A 37 28.99 14.71 21.40
CA ASP A 37 28.45 13.41 21.01
C ASP A 37 27.17 13.59 20.20
N LEU A 38 26.30 14.53 20.59
CA LEU A 38 25.12 14.91 19.81
C LEU A 38 25.50 15.55 18.47
N GLN A 39 26.58 16.33 18.44
CA GLN A 39 27.12 16.90 17.21
C GLN A 39 27.60 15.82 16.23
N LYS A 40 28.33 14.81 16.73
CA LYS A 40 28.73 13.64 15.93
C LYS A 40 27.52 12.86 15.43
N GLN A 41 26.52 12.63 16.28
CA GLN A 41 25.27 11.96 15.88
C GLN A 41 24.57 12.70 14.74
N GLY A 42 24.47 14.04 14.83
CA GLY A 42 23.91 14.84 13.75
C GLY A 42 24.71 14.78 12.45
N GLN A 43 26.04 14.71 12.53
CA GLN A 43 26.92 14.56 11.36
C GLN A 43 26.76 13.19 10.69
N THR A 44 26.75 12.10 11.47
CA THR A 44 26.48 10.75 10.96
C THR A 44 25.12 10.69 10.29
N LEU A 45 24.09 11.27 10.92
CA LEU A 45 22.75 11.30 10.34
C LEU A 45 22.69 12.07 9.01
N LEU A 46 23.48 13.15 8.87
CA LEU A 46 23.59 13.92 7.63
C LEU A 46 24.30 13.13 6.53
N GLU A 47 25.31 12.34 6.88
CA GLU A 47 25.99 11.43 5.96
C GLU A 47 25.03 10.32 5.50
N ASP A 48 24.29 9.71 6.43
CA ASP A 48 23.27 8.69 6.14
C ASP A 48 22.23 9.22 5.16
N PHE A 49 21.73 10.45 5.34
CA PHE A 49 20.76 11.03 4.39
C PHE A 49 21.33 11.27 2.99
N LYS A 50 22.60 11.67 2.88
CA LYS A 50 23.24 11.86 1.57
C LYS A 50 23.45 10.51 0.87
N ILE A 51 23.87 9.49 1.63
CA ILE A 51 24.00 8.13 1.13
C ILE A 51 22.64 7.60 0.68
N ASP A 52 21.58 7.82 1.45
CA ASP A 52 20.21 7.44 1.08
C ASP A 52 19.73 8.17 -0.18
N GLU A 53 20.04 9.46 -0.36
CA GLU A 53 19.74 10.20 -1.59
C GLU A 53 20.49 9.63 -2.80
N GLU A 54 21.79 9.37 -2.67
CA GLU A 54 22.63 8.78 -3.73
C GLU A 54 22.17 7.36 -4.09
N THR A 55 21.83 6.55 -3.08
CA THR A 55 21.33 5.18 -3.25
C THR A 55 19.94 5.17 -3.89
N ASN A 56 19.06 6.11 -3.51
CA ASN A 56 17.75 6.26 -4.13
C ASN A 56 17.85 6.79 -5.56
N GLN A 57 18.81 7.65 -5.89
CA GLN A 57 19.09 8.08 -7.27
C GLN A 57 19.58 6.91 -8.14
N LEU A 58 20.57 6.13 -7.66
CA LEU A 58 21.06 4.93 -8.35
C LEU A 58 19.98 3.85 -8.48
N ASN A 59 19.12 3.67 -7.48
CA ASN A 59 17.96 2.77 -7.56
C ASN A 59 16.87 3.33 -8.47
N ASN A 60 16.68 4.64 -8.59
CA ASN A 60 15.78 5.22 -9.59
C ASN A 60 16.31 5.07 -11.00
N ASP A 61 17.63 5.07 -11.21
CA ASP A 61 18.26 4.83 -12.52
C ASP A 61 18.37 3.35 -12.86
N ASN A 62 18.54 2.46 -11.88
CA ASN A 62 18.46 1.01 -12.04
C ASN A 62 17.02 0.51 -12.16
N ASN A 63 16.06 1.13 -11.46
CA ASN A 63 14.65 0.87 -11.64
C ASN A 63 14.13 1.53 -12.91
N LYS A 64 14.58 2.73 -13.31
CA LYS A 64 14.35 3.22 -14.68
C LYS A 64 14.98 2.26 -15.67
N SER A 65 16.19 1.76 -15.50
CA SER A 65 16.79 0.85 -16.49
C SER A 65 16.16 -0.55 -16.49
N LYS A 66 15.60 -1.05 -15.37
CA LYS A 66 14.85 -2.33 -15.33
C LYS A 66 13.38 -2.20 -15.69
N THR A 67 12.72 -1.10 -15.31
CA THR A 67 11.34 -0.78 -15.73
C THR A 67 11.32 -0.32 -17.18
N ASN A 68 12.29 0.48 -17.62
CA ASN A 68 12.50 0.82 -19.02
C ASN A 68 13.12 -0.35 -19.82
N ALA A 69 13.79 -1.35 -19.24
CA ALA A 69 14.09 -2.59 -19.98
C ALA A 69 12.88 -3.53 -20.10
N LEU A 70 11.89 -3.39 -19.20
CA LEU A 70 10.59 -4.05 -19.30
C LEU A 70 9.57 -3.25 -20.14
N TYR A 71 9.81 -1.95 -20.38
CA TYR A 71 8.86 -1.04 -21.05
C TYR A 71 9.49 -0.03 -22.05
N ASN A 72 10.70 -0.25 -22.56
CA ASN A 72 11.23 0.51 -23.71
C ASN A 72 11.01 -0.25 -25.02
N GLU A 73 9.95 0.16 -25.72
CA GLU A 73 9.91 0.59 -27.13
C GLU A 73 10.63 -0.19 -28.24
N LYS A 74 10.99 -1.46 -28.03
CA LYS A 74 11.28 -2.38 -29.13
C LYS A 74 10.53 -3.68 -28.95
N GLY A 75 9.27 -3.67 -29.43
CA GLY A 75 8.55 -4.87 -29.86
C GLY A 75 8.13 -5.82 -28.75
N PHE A 76 7.06 -5.46 -28.03
CA PHE A 76 6.09 -6.44 -27.55
C PHE A 76 4.69 -5.97 -28.00
N ASP A 77 4.48 -5.98 -29.32
CA ASP A 77 3.16 -6.38 -29.79
C ASP A 77 2.86 -7.74 -29.13
N TYR A 78 1.70 -7.88 -28.50
CA TYR A 78 1.24 -9.04 -27.71
C TYR A 78 1.68 -9.15 -26.23
N ILE A 79 1.57 -8.08 -25.41
CA ILE A 79 1.25 -8.33 -23.99
C ILE A 79 -0.23 -8.74 -23.97
N GLN A 80 -0.48 -10.05 -24.03
CA GLN A 80 -1.81 -10.61 -23.79
C GLN A 80 -2.35 -10.01 -22.48
N PRO A 81 -3.60 -9.52 -22.43
CA PRO A 81 -4.16 -9.04 -21.19
C PRO A 81 -4.16 -10.19 -20.18
N TRP A 82 -3.34 -10.08 -19.13
CA TRP A 82 -3.20 -11.10 -18.09
C TRP A 82 -4.56 -11.58 -17.62
N ASN A 83 -4.86 -12.86 -17.85
CA ASN A 83 -6.08 -13.48 -17.39
C ASN A 83 -5.87 -13.85 -15.91
N ILE A 84 -6.66 -13.24 -15.03
CA ILE A 84 -6.58 -13.50 -13.58
C ILE A 84 -6.83 -14.98 -13.25
N LEU A 85 -7.63 -15.67 -14.06
CA LEU A 85 -7.98 -17.08 -13.85
C LEU A 85 -6.76 -18.00 -13.96
N GLU A 86 -5.76 -17.64 -14.78
CA GLU A 86 -4.56 -18.45 -15.03
C GLU A 86 -3.56 -18.41 -13.88
N ILE A 87 -3.55 -17.32 -13.10
CA ILE A 87 -2.59 -17.12 -12.02
C ILE A 87 -3.11 -17.78 -10.75
N SER A 88 -2.28 -18.56 -10.04
CA SER A 88 -2.68 -19.15 -8.76
C SER A 88 -3.13 -18.09 -7.75
N SER A 89 -4.25 -18.34 -7.07
CA SER A 89 -4.82 -17.42 -6.08
C SER A 89 -3.86 -17.17 -4.91
N THR A 90 -3.05 -18.17 -4.56
CA THR A 90 -2.00 -18.06 -3.53
C THR A 90 -0.92 -17.06 -3.94
N ILE A 91 -0.45 -17.13 -5.19
CA ILE A 91 0.59 -16.22 -5.71
C ILE A 91 0.06 -14.79 -5.70
N ILE A 92 -1.19 -14.56 -6.14
CA ILE A 92 -1.80 -13.23 -6.10
C ILE A 92 -1.82 -12.70 -4.66
N ALA A 93 -2.27 -13.51 -3.70
CA ALA A 93 -2.32 -13.11 -2.29
C ALA A 93 -0.93 -12.81 -1.71
N GLU A 94 0.09 -13.61 -2.04
CA GLU A 94 1.48 -13.37 -1.63
C GLU A 94 2.02 -12.05 -2.20
N GLN A 95 1.81 -11.79 -3.50
CA GLN A 95 2.28 -10.55 -4.13
C GLN A 95 1.59 -9.32 -3.55
N LEU A 96 0.27 -9.38 -3.35
CA LEU A 96 -0.46 -8.31 -2.67
C LEU A 96 0.09 -8.06 -1.26
N THR A 97 0.43 -9.13 -0.55
CA THR A 97 0.99 -9.05 0.81
C THR A 97 2.39 -8.47 0.86
N ILE A 98 3.24 -8.78 -0.12
CA ILE A 98 4.57 -8.17 -0.24
C ILE A 98 4.44 -6.65 -0.40
N VAL A 99 3.54 -6.20 -1.28
CA VAL A 99 3.32 -4.77 -1.53
C VAL A 99 2.70 -4.07 -0.34
N ASP A 100 1.63 -4.63 0.26
CA ASP A 100 1.02 -4.10 1.48
C ASP A 100 2.06 -3.97 2.60
N ALA A 101 2.89 -4.99 2.81
CA ALA A 101 3.90 -4.99 3.86
C ALA A 101 4.99 -3.94 3.62
N ASP A 102 5.44 -3.75 2.38
CA ASP A 102 6.41 -2.69 2.05
C ASP A 102 5.83 -1.29 2.27
N LEU A 103 4.58 -1.07 1.86
CA LEU A 103 3.90 0.21 2.05
C LEU A 103 3.67 0.50 3.54
N LEU A 104 3.17 -0.47 4.30
CA LEU A 104 2.91 -0.31 5.74
C LEU A 104 4.19 -0.08 6.55
N LYS A 105 5.31 -0.72 6.19
CA LYS A 105 6.62 -0.47 6.84
C LYS A 105 7.14 0.94 6.64
N ARG A 106 6.75 1.59 5.53
CA ARG A 106 7.13 2.96 5.21
C ARG A 106 6.22 3.99 5.87
N VAL A 107 5.09 3.59 6.47
CA VAL A 107 4.15 4.52 7.11
C VAL A 107 4.79 5.19 8.32
N LEU A 108 4.86 6.52 8.28
CA LEU A 108 5.41 7.32 9.36
C LEU A 108 4.30 7.64 10.40
N PRO A 109 4.49 7.35 11.70
CA PRO A 109 3.45 7.54 12.71
C PRO A 109 2.89 8.95 12.81
N TYR A 110 3.70 9.99 12.56
CA TYR A 110 3.25 11.38 12.63
C TYR A 110 2.30 11.73 11.48
N GLU A 111 2.43 11.09 10.31
CA GLU A 111 1.49 11.31 9.19
C GLU A 111 0.09 10.86 9.56
N CYS A 112 -0.05 9.87 10.47
CA CYS A 112 -1.35 9.39 10.96
C CYS A 112 -2.07 10.42 11.85
N LEU A 113 -1.33 11.41 12.38
CA LEU A 113 -1.88 12.48 13.20
C LEU A 113 -2.45 13.63 12.36
N THR A 114 -1.99 13.75 11.12
CA THR A 114 -2.52 14.70 10.15
C THR A 114 -3.66 14.07 9.35
N PRO A 115 -4.87 14.66 9.30
CA PRO A 115 -5.93 14.17 8.42
C PRO A 115 -5.40 14.13 6.98
N SER A 116 -5.43 12.94 6.36
CA SER A 116 -4.95 12.75 5.00
C SER A 116 -5.58 13.80 4.07
N THR A 117 -4.72 14.61 3.43
CA THR A 117 -5.14 15.73 2.60
C THR A 117 -5.82 15.30 1.29
N SER A 118 -5.77 14.00 0.95
CA SER A 118 -6.34 13.44 -0.27
C SER A 118 -7.88 13.30 -0.22
N GLY A 119 -8.50 13.37 0.97
CA GLY A 119 -9.96 13.32 1.14
C GLY A 119 -10.69 14.67 1.10
N CYS A 120 -10.04 15.76 1.55
CA CYS A 120 -10.72 17.06 1.74
C CYS A 120 -10.20 18.23 0.87
N SER A 121 -9.11 18.07 0.11
CA SER A 121 -8.60 19.14 -0.76
C SER A 121 -8.77 18.83 -2.24
N ARG A 122 -10.01 18.60 -2.68
CA ARG A 122 -10.40 18.69 -4.11
C ARG A 122 -11.04 20.05 -4.42
N ARG A 123 -10.61 21.11 -3.71
CA ARG A 123 -11.14 22.47 -3.87
C ARG A 123 -10.10 23.57 -4.08
N THR A 124 -8.80 23.25 -4.16
CA THR A 124 -7.82 24.22 -4.67
C THR A 124 -6.86 23.55 -5.64
N PRO A 125 -6.82 23.99 -6.91
CA PRO A 125 -5.75 23.61 -7.82
C PRO A 125 -4.51 24.42 -7.43
N SER A 126 -3.81 23.99 -6.36
CA SER A 126 -2.48 24.53 -6.10
C SER A 126 -1.51 23.84 -7.05
N ASN A 127 -0.97 24.65 -7.95
CA ASN A 127 -0.22 24.33 -9.16
C ASN A 127 1.18 23.70 -8.91
N ASN A 128 1.35 22.95 -7.82
CA ASN A 128 2.62 22.30 -7.49
C ASN A 128 2.56 20.81 -7.87
N SER A 129 3.00 20.52 -9.09
CA SER A 129 3.13 19.20 -9.71
C SER A 129 4.10 18.24 -9.00
N ASN A 130 4.67 18.62 -7.85
CA ASN A 130 5.73 17.88 -7.16
C ASN A 130 5.42 17.60 -5.67
N ARG A 131 4.15 17.54 -5.25
CA ARG A 131 3.84 17.01 -3.90
C ARG A 131 4.05 15.50 -3.92
N THR A 132 5.19 15.05 -3.42
CA THR A 132 5.41 13.65 -3.04
C THR A 132 4.25 13.21 -2.16
N LEU A 133 3.54 12.15 -2.58
CA LEU A 133 2.46 11.57 -1.78
C LEU A 133 3.01 11.14 -0.43
N SER A 134 2.25 11.44 0.63
CA SER A 134 2.56 10.92 1.97
C SER A 134 2.60 9.39 1.93
N THR A 135 3.33 8.78 2.85
CA THR A 135 3.43 7.32 2.91
C THR A 135 2.07 6.67 3.17
N ILE A 136 1.19 7.39 3.87
CA ILE A 136 -0.22 7.03 4.07
C ILE A 136 -1.02 7.11 2.76
N ASP A 137 -0.88 8.19 2.00
CA ASP A 137 -1.61 8.36 0.73
C ASP A 137 -1.27 7.22 -0.25
N LYS A 138 -0.01 6.77 -0.27
CA LYS A 138 0.41 5.61 -1.08
C LYS A 138 -0.27 4.31 -0.65
N THR A 139 -0.38 4.08 0.66
CA THR A 139 -1.10 2.91 1.21
C THR A 139 -2.59 2.96 0.85
N ILE A 140 -3.21 4.14 0.95
CA ILE A 140 -4.61 4.36 0.55
C ILE A 140 -4.80 4.15 -0.95
N GLU A 141 -3.88 4.67 -1.77
CA GLU A 141 -3.92 4.52 -3.22
C GLU A 141 -3.82 3.05 -3.63
N PHE A 142 -2.89 2.29 -3.03
CA PHE A 142 -2.78 0.86 -3.28
C PHE A 142 -4.05 0.10 -2.90
N PHE A 143 -4.61 0.38 -1.72
CA PHE A 143 -5.88 -0.20 -1.29
C PHE A 143 -6.99 0.05 -2.32
N ASN A 144 -7.15 1.30 -2.77
CA ASN A 144 -8.16 1.68 -3.76
C ASN A 144 -7.87 1.06 -5.14
N ALA A 145 -6.60 0.91 -5.52
CA ALA A 145 -6.21 0.26 -6.75
C ALA A 145 -6.59 -1.24 -6.76
N VAL A 146 -6.46 -1.93 -5.62
CA VAL A 146 -6.92 -3.32 -5.47
C VAL A 146 -8.44 -3.40 -5.60
N VAL A 147 -9.19 -2.54 -4.91
CA VAL A 147 -10.66 -2.46 -5.03
C VAL A 147 -11.07 -2.25 -6.50
N ALA A 148 -10.47 -1.27 -7.16
CA ALA A 148 -10.76 -0.95 -8.56
C ALA A 148 -10.40 -2.11 -9.49
N ARG A 149 -9.30 -2.83 -9.23
CA ARG A 149 -8.89 -3.98 -10.04
C ARG A 149 -9.89 -5.13 -9.95
N VAL A 150 -10.42 -5.41 -8.76
CA VAL A 150 -11.46 -6.42 -8.55
C VAL A 150 -12.70 -6.07 -9.37
N ILE A 151 -13.19 -4.83 -9.24
CA ILE A 151 -14.37 -4.37 -9.97
C ILE A 151 -14.13 -4.42 -11.49
N ALA A 152 -13.00 -3.90 -11.96
CA ALA A 152 -12.68 -3.81 -13.38
C ALA A 152 -12.52 -5.19 -14.03
N THR A 153 -11.89 -6.16 -13.34
CA THR A 153 -11.70 -7.51 -13.88
C THR A 153 -13.02 -8.27 -14.01
N ILE A 154 -13.92 -8.12 -13.03
CA ILE A 154 -15.26 -8.75 -13.08
C ILE A 154 -16.11 -8.08 -14.18
N LEU A 155 -16.16 -6.75 -14.24
CA LEU A 155 -17.00 -6.03 -15.22
C LEU A 155 -16.48 -6.12 -16.65
N LYS A 156 -15.19 -6.42 -16.84
CA LYS A 156 -14.61 -6.61 -18.18
C LYS A 156 -15.16 -7.87 -18.85
N GLU A 157 -15.40 -8.92 -18.08
CA GLU A 157 -15.90 -10.19 -18.61
C GLU A 157 -17.34 -10.05 -19.07
N GLN A 158 -17.63 -10.44 -20.31
CA GLN A 158 -18.96 -10.23 -20.92
C GLN A 158 -19.88 -11.41 -20.67
N ASP A 159 -19.32 -12.62 -20.66
CA ASP A 159 -20.07 -13.84 -20.39
C ASP A 159 -20.34 -14.01 -18.89
N GLU A 160 -21.60 -14.31 -18.52
CA GLU A 160 -22.02 -14.37 -17.12
C GLU A 160 -21.40 -15.55 -16.34
N GLU A 161 -21.14 -16.67 -17.02
CA GLU A 161 -20.52 -17.86 -16.44
C GLU A 161 -19.02 -17.64 -16.26
N GLN A 162 -18.32 -17.11 -17.27
CA GLN A 162 -16.91 -16.72 -17.10
C GLN A 162 -16.76 -15.64 -16.03
N ARG A 163 -17.70 -14.69 -15.96
CA ARG A 163 -17.71 -13.66 -14.91
C ARG A 163 -17.87 -14.27 -13.52
N SER A 164 -18.69 -15.31 -13.34
CA SER A 164 -18.82 -15.99 -12.06
C SER A 164 -17.50 -16.65 -11.63
N HIS A 165 -16.75 -17.25 -12.55
CA HIS A 165 -15.41 -17.77 -12.26
C HIS A 165 -14.42 -16.69 -11.83
N VAL A 166 -14.50 -15.48 -12.39
CA VAL A 166 -13.69 -14.35 -11.94
C VAL A 166 -14.08 -13.91 -10.52
N ILE A 167 -15.39 -13.95 -10.19
CA ILE A 167 -15.87 -13.69 -8.82
C ILE A 167 -15.33 -14.75 -7.85
N GLU A 168 -15.48 -16.04 -8.16
CA GLU A 168 -14.95 -17.16 -7.38
C GLU A 168 -13.43 -17.03 -7.18
N LYS A 169 -12.71 -16.65 -8.23
CA LYS A 169 -11.27 -16.40 -8.18
C LYS A 169 -10.89 -15.35 -7.13
N TRP A 170 -11.61 -14.23 -7.09
CA TRP A 170 -11.36 -13.18 -6.11
C TRP A 170 -11.76 -13.59 -4.69
N ILE A 171 -12.82 -14.39 -4.52
CA ILE A 171 -13.18 -14.98 -3.22
C ILE A 171 -12.04 -15.88 -2.73
N ASP A 172 -11.45 -16.69 -3.61
CA ASP A 172 -10.28 -17.51 -3.29
C ASP A 172 -9.06 -16.68 -2.90
N VAL A 173 -8.74 -15.62 -3.67
CA VAL A 173 -7.62 -14.72 -3.34
C VAL A 173 -7.84 -14.09 -1.97
N ALA A 174 -9.07 -13.63 -1.67
CA ALA A 174 -9.42 -13.09 -0.36
C ALA A 174 -9.24 -14.13 0.76
N HIS A 175 -9.66 -15.38 0.51
CA HIS A 175 -9.47 -16.47 1.46
C HIS A 175 -7.98 -16.78 1.71
N GLN A 176 -7.13 -16.75 0.68
CA GLN A 176 -5.68 -16.88 0.84
C GLN A 176 -5.08 -15.69 1.60
N CYS A 177 -5.52 -14.45 1.32
CA CYS A 177 -5.10 -13.26 2.07
C CYS A 177 -5.40 -13.41 3.56
N ARG A 178 -6.56 -13.97 3.93
CA ARG A 178 -6.90 -14.26 5.32
C ARG A 178 -5.94 -15.27 5.97
N LYS A 179 -5.58 -16.35 5.27
CA LYS A 179 -4.66 -17.38 5.79
C LYS A 179 -3.29 -16.81 6.13
N ILE A 180 -2.78 -15.90 5.29
CA ILE A 180 -1.50 -15.22 5.50
C ILE A 180 -1.63 -13.92 6.32
N LYS A 181 -2.79 -13.70 6.95
CA LYS A 181 -3.09 -12.53 7.82
C LYS A 181 -2.95 -11.16 7.13
N ASN A 182 -3.10 -11.08 5.81
CA ASN A 182 -3.21 -9.80 5.10
C ASN A 182 -4.64 -9.27 5.10
N PHE A 183 -4.99 -8.54 6.15
CA PHE A 183 -6.32 -7.94 6.31
C PHE A 183 -6.54 -6.70 5.42
N SER A 184 -5.48 -6.02 4.99
CA SER A 184 -5.57 -4.85 4.09
C SER A 184 -6.14 -5.28 2.75
N SER A 185 -5.46 -6.18 2.04
CA SER A 185 -5.92 -6.68 0.75
C SER A 185 -7.19 -7.53 0.84
N LEU A 186 -7.38 -8.32 1.90
CA LEU A 186 -8.66 -9.01 2.15
C LEU A 186 -9.83 -8.01 2.14
N THR A 187 -9.67 -6.91 2.88
CA THR A 187 -10.70 -5.86 2.99
C THR A 187 -10.91 -5.14 1.66
N ALA A 188 -9.83 -4.85 0.93
CA ALA A 188 -9.91 -4.24 -0.39
C ALA A 188 -10.70 -5.13 -1.37
N ILE A 189 -10.43 -6.44 -1.37
CA ILE A 189 -11.13 -7.38 -2.24
C ILE A 189 -12.62 -7.48 -1.87
N LEU A 190 -12.94 -7.57 -0.59
CA LEU A 190 -14.33 -7.57 -0.12
C LEU A 190 -15.06 -6.28 -0.51
N ASN A 191 -14.43 -5.11 -0.39
CA ASN A 191 -15.01 -3.85 -0.83
C ASN A 191 -15.29 -3.83 -2.35
N GLY A 192 -14.45 -4.47 -3.15
CA GLY A 192 -14.70 -4.65 -4.58
C GLY A 192 -15.89 -5.55 -4.87
N LEU A 193 -15.91 -6.75 -4.27
CA LEU A 193 -16.96 -7.77 -4.44
C LEU A 193 -18.34 -7.29 -3.95
N LEU A 194 -18.36 -6.54 -2.85
CA LEU A 194 -19.59 -6.03 -2.22
C LEU A 194 -19.96 -4.63 -2.70
N SER A 195 -19.21 -4.06 -3.64
CA SER A 195 -19.58 -2.80 -4.26
C SER A 195 -20.93 -2.94 -4.98
N GLY A 196 -21.75 -1.89 -4.94
CA GLY A 196 -23.08 -1.93 -5.57
C GLY A 196 -23.07 -2.24 -7.07
N CYS A 197 -21.95 -2.05 -7.76
CA CYS A 197 -21.80 -2.38 -9.18
C CYS A 197 -21.65 -3.89 -9.43
N ILE A 198 -21.02 -4.62 -8.50
CA ILE A 198 -20.84 -6.07 -8.58
C ILE A 198 -22.00 -6.79 -7.89
N TYR A 199 -22.46 -6.30 -6.74
CA TYR A 199 -23.53 -6.93 -5.97
C TYR A 199 -24.84 -7.10 -6.74
N ARG A 200 -25.15 -6.19 -7.68
CA ARG A 200 -26.38 -6.23 -8.50
C ARG A 200 -26.35 -7.24 -9.66
N LEU A 201 -25.22 -7.92 -9.92
CA LEU A 201 -25.05 -8.85 -11.03
C LEU A 201 -25.71 -10.21 -10.74
N ASN A 202 -27.02 -10.23 -10.52
CA ASN A 202 -27.76 -11.40 -10.04
C ASN A 202 -27.52 -12.67 -10.87
N THR A 203 -27.39 -12.53 -12.19
CA THR A 203 -27.13 -13.64 -13.10
C THR A 203 -25.77 -14.27 -12.85
N ALA A 204 -24.67 -13.52 -12.91
CA ALA A 204 -23.33 -14.02 -12.55
C ALA A 204 -23.30 -14.64 -11.15
N TRP A 205 -23.93 -14.01 -10.15
CA TRP A 205 -23.99 -14.56 -8.78
C TRP A 205 -24.74 -15.90 -8.69
N SER A 206 -25.72 -16.15 -9.57
CA SER A 206 -26.42 -17.44 -9.61
C SER A 206 -25.55 -18.59 -10.11
N TYR A 207 -24.50 -18.29 -10.88
CA TYR A 207 -23.52 -19.28 -11.34
C TYR A 207 -22.39 -19.53 -10.33
N VAL A 208 -22.24 -18.67 -9.31
CA VAL A 208 -21.25 -18.88 -8.24
C VAL A 208 -21.71 -20.04 -7.36
N THR A 209 -20.84 -21.04 -7.20
CA THR A 209 -21.19 -22.24 -6.43
C THR A 209 -21.42 -21.95 -4.95
N GLN A 210 -22.24 -22.79 -4.30
CA GLN A 210 -22.63 -22.62 -2.90
C GLN A 210 -21.43 -22.61 -1.94
N ASP A 211 -20.37 -23.35 -2.26
CA ASP A 211 -19.14 -23.40 -1.47
C ASP A 211 -18.45 -22.04 -1.44
N TYR A 212 -18.31 -21.37 -2.59
CA TYR A 212 -17.75 -20.02 -2.67
C TYR A 212 -18.64 -18.97 -2.00
N GLN A 213 -19.96 -19.10 -2.10
CA GLN A 213 -20.88 -18.23 -1.36
C GLN A 213 -20.70 -18.39 0.16
N SER A 214 -20.53 -19.63 0.64
CA SER A 214 -20.26 -19.91 2.06
C SER A 214 -18.93 -19.30 2.53
N ILE A 215 -17.87 -19.44 1.73
CA ILE A 215 -16.56 -18.81 2.01
C ILE A 215 -16.72 -17.29 2.08
N LEU A 216 -17.43 -16.67 1.13
CA LEU A 216 -17.66 -15.23 1.13
C LEU A 216 -18.42 -14.78 2.39
N GLU A 217 -19.43 -15.51 2.83
CA GLU A 217 -20.14 -15.23 4.09
C GLU A 217 -19.23 -15.38 5.32
N GLU A 218 -18.34 -16.35 5.33
CA GLU A 218 -17.34 -16.49 6.40
C GLU A 218 -16.37 -15.30 6.43
N LEU A 219 -15.87 -14.88 5.26
CA LEU A 219 -15.00 -13.71 5.13
C LEU A 219 -15.70 -12.41 5.54
N LYS A 220 -16.98 -12.26 5.19
CA LYS A 220 -17.82 -11.13 5.64
C LYS A 220 -17.95 -11.07 7.15
N LYS A 221 -18.05 -12.20 7.86
CA LYS A 221 -18.13 -12.20 9.33
C LYS A 221 -16.86 -11.63 9.96
N VAL A 222 -15.69 -11.99 9.43
CA VAL A 222 -14.41 -11.42 9.87
C VAL A 222 -14.38 -9.90 9.60
N PHE A 223 -14.95 -9.45 8.48
CA PHE A 223 -15.05 -8.04 8.14
C PHE A 223 -16.08 -7.26 8.98
N GLY A 224 -17.27 -7.82 9.23
CA GLY A 224 -18.28 -7.24 10.12
C GLY A 224 -17.80 -7.15 11.58
N SER A 225 -17.02 -8.13 12.00
CA SER A 225 -16.27 -8.14 13.27
C SER A 225 -15.12 -7.10 13.29
N CYS A 226 -14.65 -6.62 12.13
CA CYS A 226 -13.69 -5.53 12.03
C CYS A 226 -14.37 -4.14 12.16
N ALA A 227 -15.63 -4.01 11.75
CA ALA A 227 -16.46 -2.83 12.09
C ALA A 227 -16.72 -2.78 13.61
N ASP A 228 -16.92 -3.94 14.24
CA ASP A 228 -16.97 -4.13 15.70
C ASP A 228 -15.62 -4.59 16.30
N ARG A 229 -14.58 -3.77 16.09
CA ARG A 229 -13.14 -3.77 16.51
C ARG A 229 -12.56 -4.72 17.62
N LYS A 230 -13.30 -5.59 18.29
CA LYS A 230 -12.85 -6.42 19.42
C LYS A 230 -12.26 -7.76 19.00
N GLU A 231 -12.81 -8.44 17.99
CA GLU A 231 -12.39 -9.78 17.58
C GLU A 231 -11.26 -9.78 16.55
N ALA A 232 -11.24 -8.79 15.64
CA ALA A 232 -10.12 -8.61 14.70
C ALA A 232 -8.77 -8.40 15.43
N ARG A 233 -8.79 -7.76 16.61
CA ARG A 233 -7.61 -7.64 17.49
C ARG A 233 -7.18 -8.98 18.07
N ALA A 234 -8.15 -9.79 18.53
CA ALA A 234 -7.89 -11.10 19.10
C ALA A 234 -7.30 -12.12 18.09
N ILE A 235 -7.53 -11.94 16.78
CA ILE A 235 -6.94 -12.76 15.72
C ILE A 235 -5.49 -12.35 15.42
N LEU A 236 -5.16 -11.08 15.59
CA LEU A 236 -3.78 -10.58 15.43
C LEU A 236 -2.89 -10.95 16.61
N ASP A 237 -3.47 -11.08 17.81
CA ASP A 237 -2.76 -11.38 19.05
C ASP A 237 -2.49 -12.89 19.29
N LYS A 238 -2.89 -13.78 18.37
CA LYS A 238 -2.61 -15.23 18.39
C LYS A 238 -1.72 -15.65 17.24
#